data_AF-A0A7W1DF14-F1
#
_entry.id   AF-A0A7W1DF14-F1
#
_cell.length_a   1.000
_cell.length_b   1.000
_cell.length_c   1.000
_cell.angle_alpha   90.00
_cell.angle_beta   90.00
_cell.angle_gamma   90.00
#
_symmetry.space_group_name_H-M   'P 1'
#
loop_
_entity.id
_entity.type
_entity.pdbx_description
1 polymer ?
#
loop_
_entity_poly.entity_id
_entity_poly.type
_entity_poly.pdbx_seq_one_letter_code
_entity_poly.pdbx_strand_id
1 'polypeptide(L)' 'RAAIGITEGTDAITVIVSEETGLISFVENGILKRNLDTTALRALLLSAMDMPVIETKREPTKTMKESETEITLG' A
#
# COMPACT_ATOMS: atom_id res chain seq x y z
N ARG A 1 -0.79 10.16 -17.64
CA ARG A 1 0.31 10.36 -18.62
C ARG A 1 1.53 11.01 -17.98
N ALA A 2 1.37 12.03 -17.14
CA ALA A 2 2.49 12.66 -16.42
C ALA A 2 3.44 11.65 -15.76
N ALA A 3 2.90 10.67 -15.03
CA ALA A 3 3.69 9.60 -14.41
C ALA A 3 4.54 8.81 -15.42
N ILE A 4 3.98 8.39 -16.56
CA ILE A 4 4.76 7.68 -17.59
C ILE A 4 5.87 8.58 -18.10
N GLY A 5 5.54 9.82 -18.46
CA GLY A 5 6.52 10.76 -19.03
C GLY A 5 7.68 11.08 -18.09
N ILE A 6 7.44 11.26 -16.78
CA ILE A 6 8.54 11.51 -15.84
C ILE A 6 9.43 10.28 -15.66
N THR A 7 8.85 9.08 -15.62
CA THR A 7 9.59 7.83 -15.39
C THR A 7 10.21 7.20 -16.64
N GLU A 8 9.93 7.70 -17.85
CA GLU A 8 10.43 7.10 -19.10
C GLU A 8 11.92 7.40 -19.35
N GLY A 9 12.43 8.52 -18.84
CA GLY A 9 13.83 8.94 -19.00
C GLY A 9 14.56 9.22 -17.68
N THR A 10 13.98 8.83 -16.55
CA THR A 10 14.56 9.02 -15.22
C THR A 10 14.39 7.75 -14.40
N ASP A 11 15.14 7.64 -13.31
CA ASP A 11 14.96 6.63 -12.26
C ASP A 11 13.82 6.95 -11.29
N ALA A 12 12.97 7.93 -11.63
CA ALA A 12 11.84 8.29 -10.79
C ALA A 12 10.83 7.15 -10.68
N ILE A 13 10.30 6.98 -9.47
CA ILE A 13 9.21 6.09 -9.15
C ILE A 13 7.96 6.94 -8.89
N THR A 14 6.82 6.57 -9.48
CA THR A 14 5.56 7.30 -9.28
C THR A 14 4.47 6.38 -8.74
N VAL A 15 3.74 6.85 -7.72
CA VAL A 15 2.50 6.25 -7.23
C VAL A 15 1.34 7.18 -7.58
N ILE A 16 0.24 6.61 -8.09
CA ILE A 16 -0.96 7.34 -8.49
C ILE A 16 -2.13 6.75 -7.72
N VAL A 17 -2.97 7.62 -7.16
CA VAL A 17 -4.24 7.23 -6.53
C VAL A 17 -5.37 7.87 -7.34
N SER A 18 -6.33 7.06 -7.76
CA SER A 18 -7.57 7.57 -8.35
C SER A 18 -8.41 8.23 -7.26
N GLU A 19 -8.78 9.50 -7.45
CA GLU A 19 -9.65 10.23 -6.54
C GLU A 19 -11.04 9.59 -6.42
N GLU A 20 -11.60 9.14 -7.54
CA GLU A 20 -12.95 8.59 -7.61
C GLU A 20 -13.03 7.16 -7.05
N THR A 21 -12.05 6.32 -7.40
CA THR A 21 -12.13 4.87 -7.12
C THR A 21 -11.17 4.41 -6.03
N GLY A 22 -10.23 5.25 -5.60
CA GLY A 22 -9.16 4.88 -4.69
C GLY A 22 -8.13 3.90 -5.29
N LEU A 23 -8.27 3.51 -6.56
CA LEU A 23 -7.37 2.57 -7.22
C LEU A 23 -5.94 3.09 -7.23
N ILE A 24 -5.01 2.25 -6.78
CA ILE A 24 -3.59 2.58 -6.74
C ILE A 24 -2.91 2.03 -8.00
N SER A 25 -2.05 2.85 -8.59
CA SER A 25 -1.17 2.46 -9.69
C SER A 25 0.27 2.86 -9.39
N PHE A 26 1.21 2.11 -9.94
CA PHE A 26 2.64 2.31 -9.81
C PHE A 26 3.26 2.46 -11.20
N VAL A 27 4.21 3.37 -11.36
CA VAL A 27 4.94 3.58 -12.61
C VAL A 27 6.43 3.68 -12.33
N GLU A 28 7.22 2.98 -13.14
CA GLU A 28 8.68 2.94 -13.11
C GLU A 28 9.16 2.59 -14.53
N ASN A 29 10.20 3.27 -15.02
CA ASN A 29 10.77 3.03 -16.35
C ASN A 29 9.71 3.08 -17.47
N GLY A 30 8.72 3.97 -17.36
CA GLY A 30 7.60 4.08 -18.28
C GLY A 30 6.55 2.96 -18.20
N ILE A 31 6.72 1.97 -17.33
CA ILE A 31 5.83 0.81 -17.19
C ILE A 31 4.77 1.08 -16.11
N LEU A 32 3.50 1.09 -16.52
CA LEU A 32 2.37 1.33 -15.63
C LEU A 32 1.73 0.01 -15.15
N LYS A 33 1.77 -0.22 -13.83
CA LYS A 33 1.07 -1.30 -13.12
C LYS A 33 -0.16 -0.71 -12.43
N ARG A 34 -1.37 -1.18 -12.77
CA ARG A 34 -2.64 -0.65 -12.24
C ARG A 34 -3.31 -1.62 -11.26
N ASN A 35 -4.26 -1.09 -10.49
CA ASN A 35 -5.11 -1.87 -9.59
C ASN A 35 -4.28 -2.71 -8.59
N LEU A 36 -3.30 -2.05 -7.98
CA LEU A 36 -2.43 -2.68 -6.99
C LEU A 36 -3.10 -2.69 -5.63
N ASP A 37 -3.04 -3.84 -4.96
CA ASP A 37 -3.32 -3.92 -3.54
C ASP A 37 -2.12 -3.41 -2.71
N THR A 38 -2.32 -3.30 -1.39
CA THR A 38 -1.30 -2.79 -0.47
C THR A 38 -0.06 -3.69 -0.39
N THR A 39 -0.23 -5.01 -0.57
CA THR A 39 0.86 -5.99 -0.50
C THR A 39 1.75 -5.88 -1.74
N ALA A 40 1.13 -5.85 -2.91
CA ALA A 40 1.80 -5.70 -4.20
C ALA A 40 2.49 -4.35 -4.31
N LEU A 41 1.83 -3.25 -3.92
CA LEU A 41 2.45 -1.93 -3.90
C LEU A 41 3.69 -1.90 -2.99
N ARG A 42 3.59 -2.48 -1.79
CA ARG A 42 4.71 -2.54 -0.84
C ARG A 42 5.88 -3.34 -1.42
N ALA A 43 5.61 -4.50 -2.01
CA ALA A 43 6.64 -5.32 -2.63
C ALA A 43 7.33 -4.58 -3.78
N LEU A 44 6.56 -3.89 -4.64
CA LEU A 44 7.08 -3.11 -5.75
C LEU A 44 7.97 -1.94 -5.27
N LEU A 45 7.52 -1.19 -4.26
CA LEU A 45 8.29 -0.08 -3.71
C LEU A 45 9.61 -0.55 -3.10
N LEU A 46 9.58 -1.62 -2.31
CA LEU A 46 10.78 -2.17 -1.68
C LEU A 46 11.76 -2.70 -2.75
N SER A 47 11.25 -3.41 -3.75
CA SER A 47 12.06 -3.89 -4.87
C SER A 47 12.68 -2.75 -5.68
N ALA A 48 11.93 -1.68 -5.96
CA ALA A 48 12.40 -0.56 -6.78
C ALA A 48 13.42 0.34 -6.04
N MET A 49 13.42 0.32 -4.70
CA MET A 49 14.38 1.05 -3.87
C MET A 49 15.55 0.19 -3.37
N ASP A 50 15.74 -1.01 -3.94
CA ASP A 50 16.74 -2.00 -3.51
C ASP A 50 16.72 -2.28 -2.00
N MET A 51 15.53 -2.21 -1.39
CA MET A 51 15.37 -2.35 0.04
C MET A 51 14.94 -3.79 0.38
N PRO A 52 15.57 -4.44 1.38
CA PRO A 52 15.18 -5.79 1.77
C PRO A 52 13.73 -5.82 2.26
N VAL A 53 12.97 -6.82 1.81
CA VAL A 53 11.59 -7.00 2.24
C VAL A 53 11.57 -7.48 3.69
N ILE A 54 11.34 -6.55 4.62
CA ILE A 54 11.11 -6.89 6.02
C ILE A 54 9.66 -7.38 6.15
N GLU A 55 9.48 -8.69 6.25
CA GLU A 55 8.22 -9.30 6.66
C GLU A 55 7.96 -8.96 8.13
N THR A 56 7.30 -7.82 8.35
CA THR A 56 6.76 -7.49 9.67
C THR A 56 5.54 -8.38 9.87
N LYS A 57 5.70 -9.43 10.70
CA LYS A 57 4.59 -10.22 11.23
C LYS A 57 3.73 -9.25 12.05
N ARG A 58 2.74 -8.63 11.40
CA ARG A 58 1.78 -7.75 12.09
C ARG A 58 0.97 -8.65 13.00
N GLU A 59 1.33 -8.67 14.28
CA GLU A 59 0.44 -9.18 15.32
C GLU A 59 -0.90 -8.47 15.15
N PRO A 60 -2.02 -9.19 15.03
CA PRO A 60 -3.31 -8.55 14.87
C PRO A 60 -3.51 -7.62 16.07
N THR A 61 -3.68 -6.33 15.81
CA THR A 61 -4.02 -5.33 16.82
C THR A 61 -5.13 -5.91 17.68
N LYS A 62 -4.83 -6.17 18.95
CA LYS A 62 -5.78 -6.69 19.93
C LYS A 62 -6.96 -5.74 19.96
N THR A 63 -8.03 -6.06 19.22
CA THR A 63 -9.33 -5.43 19.38
C THR A 63 -9.66 -5.59 20.85
N MET A 64 -9.63 -4.48 21.59
CA MET A 64 -10.17 -4.42 22.93
C MET A 64 -11.62 -4.85 22.75
N LYS A 65 -11.95 -6.09 23.13
CA LYS A 65 -13.34 -6.48 23.30
C LYS A 65 -13.91 -5.50 24.31
N GLU A 66 -14.85 -4.69 23.86
CA GLU A 66 -15.78 -4.00 24.74
C GLU A 66 -16.29 -5.05 25.72
N SER A 67 -16.02 -4.84 27.01
CA SER A 67 -16.60 -5.66 28.06
C SER A 67 -18.07 -5.28 28.19
N GLU A 68 -18.89 -5.79 27.28
CA GLU A 68 -20.30 -6.03 27.58
C GLU A 68 -20.37 -7.28 28.45
N THR A 69 -20.43 -7.11 29.78
CA THR A 69 -21.00 -8.14 30.65
C THR A 69 -21.59 -7.49 31.90
N GLU A 70 -22.93 -7.48 31.93
CA GLU A 70 -23.84 -7.60 33.10
C GLU A 70 -23.76 -6.49 34.15
N ILE A 71 -24.69 -5.52 34.21
CA ILE A 71 -26.09 -5.72 34.61
C ILE A 71 -26.32 -7.04 35.35
N THR A 72 -26.06 -7.09 36.66
CA THR A 72 -26.82 -7.96 37.57
C THR A 72 -26.92 -7.27 38.93
N LEU A 73 -28.15 -7.26 39.43
CA LEU A 73 -28.61 -6.64 40.66
C LEU A 73 -27.83 -7.09 41.90
N GLY A 74 -27.66 -6.15 42.83
CA GLY A 74 -27.31 -6.35 44.23
C GLY A 74 -27.54 -5.05 44.99
#